data_AF-A0A1J5UHL7-F1
#
_entry.id   AF-A0A1J5UHL7-F1
#
_cell.length_a   1.000
_cell.length_b   1.000
_cell.length_c   1.000
_cell.angle_alpha   90.00
_cell.angle_beta   90.00
_cell.angle_gamma   90.00
#
_symmetry.space_group_name_H-M   'P 1'
#
loop_
_entity.id
_entity.type
_entity.pdbx_description
1 polymer ?
#
loop_
_entity_poly.entity_id
_entity_poly.type
_entity_poly.pdbx_seq_one_letter_code
_entity_poly.pdbx_strand_id
1 'polypeptide(L)'
;MQIIKQHWENTLIDLVKGASDRIYLSSPFIKEPVAKLIIDNKNKGVDCKLLTKFTLSNMRGGGLDLGAVQKFKSNDFSLKNIGNLHAKIFIFDHKVIITSANLTSGGLHNNLEYGILLENKTEIEDDFLNHYNNANYIEDKHISEVQLLLDKLPKIQKSKDLNGEMQIFAKELDKNLSTGNQKVFNGIEQIGLKTFTTQDIYQFKDQFSGKTPNATIRRNLQELRDIGLLEFVKKGVYRKLWE
;
A
#
# COMPACT_ATOMS: atom_id res chain seq x y z
N MET A 1 29.93 -3.30 4.28
CA MET A 1 28.60 -3.04 4.88
C MET A 1 28.60 -1.65 5.49
N GLN A 2 27.60 -0.84 5.17
CA GLN A 2 27.41 0.51 5.72
C GLN A 2 26.02 0.61 6.35
N ILE A 3 25.88 1.35 7.45
CA ILE A 3 24.58 1.61 8.08
C ILE A 3 23.89 2.78 7.36
N ILE A 4 22.62 2.60 7.03
CA ILE A 4 21.71 3.65 6.54
C ILE A 4 20.82 4.09 7.70
N LYS A 5 20.80 5.39 8.00
CA LYS A 5 19.96 6.01 9.04
C LYS A 5 18.96 6.96 8.37
N GLN A 6 18.16 7.65 9.17
CA GLN A 6 17.34 8.79 8.73
C GLN A 6 18.13 9.82 7.89
N HIS A 7 17.42 10.58 7.03
CA HIS A 7 17.98 11.57 6.10
C HIS A 7 18.91 10.99 5.01
N TRP A 8 18.53 9.84 4.44
CA TRP A 8 19.35 9.12 3.46
C TRP A 8 18.96 9.37 1.99
N GLU A 9 18.18 10.42 1.71
CA GLU A 9 17.78 10.77 0.34
C GLU A 9 18.98 10.94 -0.60
N ASN A 10 20.03 11.65 -0.18
CA ASN A 10 21.22 11.83 -1.01
C ASN A 10 21.89 10.50 -1.34
N THR A 11 21.94 9.56 -0.38
CA THR A 11 22.45 8.21 -0.63
C THR A 11 21.59 7.48 -1.65
N LEU A 12 20.26 7.59 -1.60
CA LEU A 12 19.39 7.03 -2.62
C LEU A 12 19.68 7.64 -4.00
N ILE A 13 19.80 8.97 -4.08
CA ILE A 13 20.10 9.67 -5.35
C ILE A 13 21.44 9.19 -5.93
N ASP A 14 22.49 9.11 -5.12
CA ASP A 14 23.82 8.69 -5.57
C ASP A 14 23.80 7.25 -6.09
N LEU A 15 23.06 6.36 -5.43
CA LEU A 15 22.88 4.97 -5.88
C LEU A 15 22.10 4.89 -7.20
N VAL A 16 21.02 5.65 -7.32
CA VAL A 16 20.19 5.72 -8.54
C VAL A 16 21.02 6.25 -9.72
N LYS A 17 21.82 7.31 -9.51
CA LYS A 17 22.72 7.87 -10.53
C LYS A 17 23.88 6.95 -10.87
N GLY A 18 24.36 6.19 -9.90
CA GLY A 18 25.47 5.26 -10.08
C GLY A 18 25.08 3.96 -10.78
N ALA A 19 23.80 3.59 -10.76
CA ALA A 19 23.31 2.36 -11.37
C ALA A 19 23.33 2.44 -12.90
N SER A 20 24.05 1.55 -13.53
CA SER A 20 24.23 1.49 -14.99
C SER A 20 23.59 0.26 -15.63
N ASP A 21 23.35 -0.78 -14.85
CA ASP A 21 22.96 -2.11 -15.33
C ASP A 21 21.51 -2.40 -14.90
N ARG A 22 21.20 -2.26 -13.60
CA ARG A 22 19.86 -2.54 -13.06
C ARG A 22 19.46 -1.69 -11.86
N ILE A 23 18.17 -1.38 -11.76
CA ILE A 23 17.51 -0.80 -10.59
C ILE A 23 16.30 -1.67 -10.23
N TYR A 24 16.39 -2.45 -9.15
CA TYR A 24 15.28 -3.26 -8.66
C TYR A 24 14.79 -2.75 -7.32
N LEU A 25 13.50 -2.48 -7.22
CA LEU A 25 12.89 -1.89 -6.04
C LEU A 25 11.79 -2.81 -5.50
N SER A 26 11.76 -2.98 -4.19
CA SER A 26 10.67 -3.60 -3.45
C SER A 26 10.21 -2.62 -2.39
N SER A 27 8.94 -2.20 -2.41
CA SER A 27 8.34 -1.43 -1.32
C SER A 27 6.82 -1.49 -1.38
N PRO A 28 6.12 -1.77 -0.26
CA PRO A 28 4.66 -1.72 -0.25
C PRO A 28 4.15 -0.28 -0.33
N PHE A 29 4.87 0.67 0.28
CA PHE A 29 4.45 2.07 0.32
C PHE A 29 5.37 2.92 -0.54
N ILE A 30 4.77 3.69 -1.44
CA ILE A 30 5.48 4.48 -2.43
C ILE A 30 4.72 5.78 -2.66
N LYS A 31 5.43 6.90 -2.52
CA LYS A 31 4.89 8.24 -2.76
C LYS A 31 5.40 8.85 -4.04
N GLU A 32 4.53 9.62 -4.69
CA GLU A 32 4.83 10.23 -5.99
C GLU A 32 6.11 11.08 -5.99
N PRO A 33 6.42 11.90 -4.95
CA PRO A 33 7.67 12.66 -4.91
C PRO A 33 8.92 11.79 -4.96
N VAL A 34 8.93 10.65 -4.26
CA VAL A 34 10.08 9.73 -4.24
C VAL A 34 10.19 8.96 -5.55
N ALA A 35 9.06 8.56 -6.14
CA ALA A 35 9.06 7.98 -7.48
C ALA A 35 9.65 8.96 -8.50
N LYS A 36 9.23 10.23 -8.45
CA LYS A 36 9.79 11.28 -9.31
C LYS A 36 11.29 11.44 -9.10
N LEU A 37 11.75 11.49 -7.85
CA LEU A 37 13.17 11.57 -7.51
C LEU A 37 13.99 10.45 -8.16
N ILE A 38 13.52 9.21 -8.09
CA ILE A 38 14.19 8.06 -8.71
C ILE A 38 14.20 8.20 -10.23
N ILE A 39 13.05 8.53 -10.84
CA ILE A 39 12.95 8.67 -12.30
C ILE A 39 13.82 9.80 -12.85
N ASP A 40 13.87 10.95 -12.18
CA ASP A 40 14.64 12.11 -12.63
C ASP A 40 16.15 11.87 -12.57
N ASN A 41 16.62 10.91 -11.76
CA ASN A 41 18.04 10.67 -11.51
C ASN A 41 18.56 9.36 -12.11
N LYS A 42 17.70 8.46 -12.60
CA LYS A 42 18.15 7.17 -13.17
C LYS A 42 18.84 7.35 -14.51
N ASN A 43 19.79 6.47 -14.81
CA ASN A 43 20.37 6.40 -16.15
C ASN A 43 19.39 5.79 -17.18
N LYS A 44 19.61 6.10 -18.45
CA LYS A 44 18.88 5.48 -19.58
C LYS A 44 19.40 4.06 -19.82
N GLY A 45 18.54 3.17 -20.31
CA GLY A 45 18.92 1.79 -20.67
C GLY A 45 19.11 0.84 -19.49
N VAL A 46 18.91 1.29 -18.27
CA VAL A 46 18.98 0.48 -17.04
C VAL A 46 17.76 -0.45 -16.95
N ASP A 47 17.97 -1.73 -16.64
CA ASP A 47 16.89 -2.69 -16.40
C ASP A 47 16.18 -2.36 -15.08
N CYS A 48 14.94 -1.91 -15.17
CA CYS A 48 14.18 -1.39 -14.04
C CYS A 48 13.03 -2.32 -13.66
N LYS A 49 13.01 -2.79 -12.40
CA LYS A 49 11.93 -3.64 -11.86
C LYS A 49 11.37 -3.05 -10.58
N LEU A 50 10.05 -3.10 -10.44
CA LEU A 50 9.35 -2.71 -9.22
C LEU A 50 8.41 -3.82 -8.75
N LEU A 51 8.64 -4.29 -7.53
CA LEU A 51 7.75 -5.15 -6.78
C LEU A 51 7.01 -4.31 -5.74
N THR A 52 5.69 -4.26 -5.80
CA THR A 52 4.89 -3.44 -4.87
C THR A 52 3.58 -4.13 -4.45
N LYS A 53 2.89 -3.55 -3.47
CA LYS A 53 1.56 -3.98 -3.01
C LYS A 53 0.48 -3.19 -3.74
N PHE A 54 0.24 -3.52 -5.00
CA PHE A 54 -0.78 -2.90 -5.85
C PHE A 54 -2.15 -3.47 -5.51
N THR A 55 -2.80 -2.85 -4.52
CA THR A 55 -4.15 -3.22 -4.08
C THR A 55 -4.96 -1.95 -3.84
N LEU A 56 -6.27 -2.01 -4.09
CA LEU A 56 -7.17 -0.88 -3.87
C LEU A 56 -7.10 -0.38 -2.41
N SER A 57 -7.05 -1.30 -1.44
CA SER A 57 -6.91 -0.95 -0.02
C SER A 57 -5.60 -0.23 0.30
N ASN A 58 -4.48 -0.64 -0.28
CA ASN A 58 -3.19 0.04 -0.07
C ASN A 58 -3.17 1.45 -0.68
N MET A 59 -3.85 1.66 -1.81
CA MET A 59 -3.96 3.00 -2.41
C MET A 59 -4.92 3.90 -1.62
N ARG A 60 -6.10 3.38 -1.27
CA ARG A 60 -7.06 4.10 -0.44
C ARG A 60 -6.49 4.45 0.93
N GLY A 61 -5.74 3.52 1.52
CA GLY A 61 -4.99 3.68 2.77
C GLY A 61 -3.87 4.71 2.72
N GLY A 62 -3.58 5.26 1.54
CA GLY A 62 -2.45 6.16 1.35
C GLY A 62 -1.10 5.47 1.51
N GLY A 63 -1.00 4.15 1.35
CA GLY A 63 0.28 3.45 1.26
C GLY A 63 0.94 3.65 -0.09
N LEU A 64 0.18 3.54 -1.19
CA LEU A 64 0.68 3.63 -2.56
C LEU A 64 -0.05 4.73 -3.35
N ASP A 65 0.71 5.71 -3.85
CA ASP A 65 0.15 6.72 -4.74
C ASP A 65 0.01 6.18 -6.17
N LEU A 66 -1.17 6.31 -6.77
CA LEU A 66 -1.37 5.89 -8.16
C LEU A 66 -0.50 6.68 -9.14
N GLY A 67 -0.23 7.97 -8.84
CA GLY A 67 0.73 8.79 -9.59
C GLY A 67 2.16 8.24 -9.54
N ALA A 68 2.57 7.61 -8.44
CA ALA A 68 3.88 6.93 -8.36
C ALA A 68 3.93 5.72 -9.30
N VAL A 69 2.88 4.89 -9.31
CA VAL A 69 2.75 3.74 -10.21
C VAL A 69 2.84 4.18 -11.66
N GLN A 70 2.08 5.21 -12.04
CA GLN A 70 2.07 5.77 -13.39
C GLN A 70 3.46 6.29 -13.78
N LYS A 71 4.16 7.02 -12.90
CA LYS A 71 5.52 7.50 -13.18
C LYS A 71 6.50 6.36 -13.47
N PHE A 72 6.51 5.32 -12.63
CA PHE A 72 7.39 4.18 -12.87
C PHE A 72 7.04 3.48 -14.20
N LYS A 73 5.75 3.22 -14.44
CA LYS A 73 5.27 2.55 -15.66
C LYS A 73 5.65 3.32 -16.93
N SER A 74 5.51 4.65 -16.93
CA SER A 74 5.85 5.50 -18.07
C SER A 74 7.36 5.73 -18.27
N ASN A 75 8.22 5.21 -17.38
CA ASN A 75 9.67 5.39 -17.43
C ASN A 75 10.42 4.06 -17.35
N ASP A 76 9.91 3.07 -18.09
CA ASP A 76 10.53 1.77 -18.38
C ASP A 76 10.69 0.82 -17.18
N PHE A 77 9.99 1.06 -16.07
CA PHE A 77 9.92 0.03 -15.03
C PHE A 77 8.94 -1.08 -15.43
N SER A 78 9.38 -2.33 -15.21
CA SER A 78 8.50 -3.49 -15.18
C SER A 78 7.90 -3.63 -13.78
N LEU A 79 6.57 -3.54 -13.68
CA LEU A 79 5.85 -3.47 -12.40
C LEU A 79 5.13 -4.77 -12.11
N LYS A 80 5.30 -5.28 -10.89
CA LYS A 80 4.59 -6.47 -10.39
C LYS A 80 4.00 -6.28 -9.00
N ASN A 81 2.87 -6.96 -8.78
CA ASN A 81 2.08 -6.95 -7.56
C ASN A 81 2.33 -8.21 -6.71
N ILE A 82 2.61 -8.00 -5.42
CA ILE A 82 2.55 -9.01 -4.37
C ILE A 82 1.69 -8.51 -3.22
N GLY A 83 0.56 -9.18 -2.96
CA GLY A 83 -0.45 -8.72 -1.98
C GLY A 83 0.03 -8.74 -0.51
N ASN A 84 0.95 -9.63 -0.16
CA ASN A 84 1.53 -9.73 1.18
C ASN A 84 2.92 -9.07 1.29
N LEU A 85 3.27 -8.16 0.37
CA LEU A 85 4.57 -7.51 0.39
C LEU A 85 4.69 -6.58 1.61
N HIS A 86 5.77 -6.74 2.37
CA HIS A 86 6.18 -5.79 3.40
C HIS A 86 7.69 -5.46 3.35
N ALA A 87 8.49 -6.25 2.64
CA ALA A 87 9.93 -6.01 2.51
C ALA A 87 10.22 -4.66 1.83
N LYS A 88 11.33 -4.02 2.23
CA LYS A 88 11.91 -2.89 1.52
C LYS A 88 13.35 -3.23 1.16
N ILE A 89 13.54 -3.51 -0.12
CA ILE A 89 14.82 -3.95 -0.69
C ILE A 89 15.05 -3.10 -1.93
N PHE A 90 16.21 -2.46 -2.03
CA PHE A 90 16.57 -1.63 -3.17
C PHE A 90 17.92 -2.09 -3.71
N ILE A 91 17.96 -2.50 -4.98
CA ILE A 91 19.13 -3.06 -5.64
C ILE A 91 19.53 -2.10 -6.76
N PHE A 92 20.82 -1.75 -6.76
CA PHE A 92 21.47 -0.84 -7.70
C PHE A 92 22.75 -1.51 -8.16
N ASP A 93 22.72 -2.19 -9.31
CA ASP A 93 23.80 -3.06 -9.78
C ASP A 93 24.22 -4.06 -8.68
N HIS A 94 25.46 -3.98 -8.20
CA HIS A 94 26.02 -4.84 -7.14
C HIS A 94 25.72 -4.36 -5.71
N LYS A 95 24.98 -3.24 -5.55
CA LYS A 95 24.68 -2.63 -4.25
C LYS A 95 23.25 -2.94 -3.83
N VAL A 96 23.08 -3.34 -2.57
CA VAL A 96 21.78 -3.75 -2.02
C VAL A 96 21.50 -3.01 -0.72
N ILE A 97 20.35 -2.35 -0.64
CA ILE A 97 19.80 -1.81 0.61
C ILE A 97 18.73 -2.76 1.13
N ILE A 98 18.84 -3.13 2.40
CA ILE A 98 17.75 -3.69 3.19
C ILE A 98 17.44 -2.68 4.30
N THR A 99 16.20 -2.25 4.41
CA THR A 99 15.82 -1.16 5.32
C THR A 99 14.40 -1.30 5.83
N SER A 100 14.10 -0.63 6.94
CA SER A 100 12.73 -0.38 7.39
C SER A 100 12.03 0.72 6.57
N ALA A 101 12.81 1.60 5.92
CA ALA A 101 12.32 2.76 5.19
C ALA A 101 11.53 2.37 3.93
N ASN A 102 10.29 2.86 3.84
CA ASN A 102 9.54 2.84 2.58
C ASN A 102 10.00 3.94 1.62
N LEU A 103 9.62 3.84 0.33
CA LEU A 103 9.85 4.87 -0.69
C LEU A 103 8.88 6.05 -0.53
N THR A 104 8.94 6.72 0.61
CA THR A 104 8.11 7.87 0.97
C THR A 104 8.97 8.98 1.55
N SER A 105 8.52 10.24 1.49
CA SER A 105 9.27 11.34 2.13
C SER A 105 9.47 11.10 3.63
N GLY A 106 8.51 10.44 4.29
CA GLY A 106 8.66 9.98 5.68
C GLY A 106 9.84 9.02 5.84
N GLY A 107 9.92 7.97 5.01
CA GLY A 107 10.99 6.98 5.07
C GLY A 107 12.38 7.51 4.69
N LEU A 108 12.46 8.56 3.85
CA LEU A 108 13.75 9.17 3.49
C LEU A 108 14.22 10.23 4.47
N HIS A 109 13.30 10.99 5.09
CA HIS A 109 13.67 12.18 5.88
C HIS A 109 13.19 12.18 7.33
N ASN A 110 11.95 11.76 7.61
CA ASN A 110 11.31 12.11 8.89
C ASN A 110 11.32 10.98 9.90
N ASN A 111 11.14 9.75 9.43
CA ASN A 111 11.02 8.58 10.29
C ASN A 111 12.40 8.18 10.84
N LEU A 112 12.41 7.67 12.07
CA LEU A 112 13.56 6.96 12.62
C LEU A 112 13.66 5.59 11.95
N GLU A 113 14.39 5.55 10.84
CA GLU A 113 14.60 4.34 10.04
C GLU A 113 16.00 3.77 10.26
N TYR A 114 16.13 2.47 10.05
CA TYR A 114 17.41 1.78 10.12
C TYR A 114 17.54 0.79 8.96
N GLY A 115 18.70 0.78 8.33
CA GLY A 115 18.99 -0.13 7.24
C GLY A 115 20.48 -0.40 7.10
N ILE A 116 20.78 -1.30 6.18
CA ILE A 116 22.14 -1.66 5.80
C ILE A 116 22.28 -1.58 4.29
N LEU A 117 23.39 -0.98 3.86
CA LEU A 117 23.89 -1.06 2.50
C LEU A 117 24.97 -2.16 2.46
N LEU A 118 24.75 -3.10 1.55
CA LEU A 118 25.61 -4.23 1.27
C LEU A 118 26.08 -4.15 -0.19
N GLU A 119 27.20 -4.79 -0.47
CA GLU A 119 27.76 -4.87 -1.81
C GLU A 119 28.07 -6.33 -2.15
N ASN A 120 27.97 -6.67 -3.44
CA ASN A 120 28.28 -7.99 -3.98
C ASN A 120 27.47 -9.12 -3.30
N LYS A 121 26.15 -8.91 -3.21
CA LYS A 121 25.19 -9.83 -2.59
C LYS A 121 24.21 -10.40 -3.59
N THR A 122 24.69 -11.31 -4.43
CA THR A 122 23.89 -11.97 -5.47
C THR A 122 22.76 -12.80 -4.86
N GLU A 123 22.94 -13.35 -3.67
CA GLU A 123 21.92 -14.16 -2.98
C GLU A 123 20.63 -13.37 -2.68
N ILE A 124 20.72 -12.07 -2.42
CA ILE A 124 19.54 -11.21 -2.18
C ILE A 124 18.85 -10.87 -3.49
N GLU A 125 19.64 -10.66 -4.56
CA GLU A 125 19.10 -10.40 -5.89
C GLU A 125 18.36 -11.62 -6.43
N ASP A 126 18.95 -12.81 -6.31
CA ASP A 126 18.34 -14.07 -6.73
C ASP A 126 17.00 -14.31 -6.02
N ASP A 127 16.93 -14.05 -4.71
CA ASP A 127 15.69 -14.15 -3.93
C ASP A 127 14.65 -13.11 -4.35
N PHE A 128 15.07 -11.85 -4.57
CA PHE A 128 14.20 -10.82 -5.13
C PHE A 128 13.62 -11.26 -6.47
N LEU A 129 14.45 -11.77 -7.38
CA LEU A 129 14.05 -12.20 -8.72
C LEU A 129 13.13 -13.42 -8.65
N ASN A 130 13.35 -14.35 -7.73
CA ASN A 130 12.44 -15.47 -7.50
C ASN A 130 11.04 -14.97 -7.10
N HIS A 131 10.94 -14.04 -6.15
CA HIS A 131 9.66 -13.44 -5.78
C HIS A 131 9.04 -12.63 -6.93
N TYR A 132 9.87 -11.85 -7.64
CA TYR A 132 9.44 -11.05 -8.79
C TYR A 132 8.87 -11.94 -9.91
N ASN A 133 9.55 -13.02 -10.27
CA ASN A 133 9.15 -13.90 -11.36
C ASN A 133 7.80 -14.59 -11.08
N ASN A 134 7.53 -14.90 -9.82
CA ASN A 134 6.26 -15.50 -9.37
C ASN A 134 5.13 -14.48 -9.13
N ALA A 135 5.41 -13.17 -9.23
CA ALA A 135 4.44 -12.10 -9.01
C ALA A 135 3.65 -11.74 -10.28
N ASN A 136 2.49 -11.09 -10.08
CA ASN A 136 1.56 -10.72 -11.14
C ASN A 136 1.90 -9.36 -11.75
N TYR A 137 1.84 -9.23 -13.08
CA TYR A 137 2.09 -7.94 -13.73
C TYR A 137 1.05 -6.87 -13.41
N ILE A 138 1.53 -5.63 -13.30
CA ILE A 138 0.69 -4.43 -13.25
C ILE A 138 0.66 -3.85 -14.67
N GLU A 139 -0.46 -4.09 -15.35
CA GLU A 139 -0.75 -3.64 -16.71
C GLU A 139 -1.56 -2.33 -16.69
N ASP A 140 -1.58 -1.61 -17.81
CA ASP A 140 -2.29 -0.33 -17.93
C ASP A 140 -3.80 -0.48 -17.71
N LYS A 141 -4.37 -1.65 -18.06
CA LYS A 141 -5.77 -1.98 -17.75
C LYS A 141 -6.03 -2.01 -16.24
N HIS A 142 -5.11 -2.56 -15.44
CA HIS A 142 -5.25 -2.60 -13.98
C HIS A 142 -5.18 -1.19 -13.37
N ILE A 143 -4.28 -0.35 -13.89
CA ILE A 143 -4.14 1.05 -13.49
C ILE A 143 -5.44 1.82 -13.79
N SER A 144 -5.99 1.63 -14.98
CA SER A 144 -7.22 2.28 -15.43
C SER A 144 -8.44 1.83 -14.61
N GLU A 145 -8.57 0.52 -14.36
CA GLU A 145 -9.63 -0.05 -13.51
C GLU A 145 -9.56 0.51 -12.08
N VAL A 146 -8.37 0.56 -11.49
CA VAL A 146 -8.20 1.11 -10.13
C VAL A 146 -8.48 2.60 -10.09
N GLN A 147 -8.07 3.37 -11.10
CA GLN A 147 -8.43 4.79 -11.20
C GLN A 147 -9.95 4.97 -11.20
N LEU A 148 -10.67 4.23 -12.05
CA LEU A 148 -12.14 4.27 -12.12
C LEU A 148 -12.80 3.88 -10.79
N LEU A 149 -12.24 2.89 -10.08
CA LEU A 149 -12.72 2.51 -8.75
C LEU A 149 -12.47 3.63 -7.74
N LEU A 150 -11.27 4.22 -7.70
CA LEU A 150 -10.95 5.31 -6.78
C LEU A 150 -11.83 6.54 -7.01
N ASP A 151 -12.16 6.86 -8.27
CA ASP A 151 -13.01 8.01 -8.62
C ASP A 151 -14.48 7.82 -8.21
N LYS A 152 -14.97 6.57 -8.24
CA LYS A 152 -16.33 6.23 -7.81
C LYS A 152 -16.46 6.13 -6.29
N LEU A 153 -15.35 5.91 -5.58
CA LEU A 153 -15.37 5.74 -4.14
C LEU A 153 -15.35 7.09 -3.43
N PRO A 154 -16.01 7.21 -2.27
CA PRO A 154 -15.97 8.44 -1.48
C PRO A 154 -14.53 8.81 -1.16
N LYS A 155 -14.19 10.09 -1.41
CA LYS A 155 -12.87 10.64 -1.09
C LYS A 155 -12.64 10.53 0.42
N ILE A 156 -11.52 9.93 0.79
CA ILE A 156 -11.07 9.88 2.17
C ILE A 156 -10.41 11.24 2.48
N GLN A 157 -11.04 12.05 3.35
CA GLN A 157 -10.40 13.24 3.88
C GLN A 157 -9.35 12.85 4.91
N LYS A 158 -8.11 13.32 4.72
CA LYS A 158 -6.98 13.11 5.63
C LYS A 158 -7.06 14.10 6.78
N SER A 159 -7.29 13.66 8.02
CA SER A 159 -6.80 14.39 9.20
C SER A 159 -5.41 13.87 9.58
N LYS A 160 -4.49 14.81 9.86
CA LYS A 160 -3.18 14.50 10.44
C LYS A 160 -3.38 14.27 11.93
N ASP A 161 -3.28 13.04 12.37
CA ASP A 161 -2.95 12.77 13.77
C ASP A 161 -1.44 12.56 13.92
N LEU A 162 -0.95 12.83 15.14
CA LEU A 162 0.47 12.90 15.53
C LEU A 162 1.29 11.63 15.25
N ASN A 163 0.65 10.52 14.87
CA ASN A 163 1.28 9.20 14.68
C ASN A 163 1.27 8.69 13.22
N GLY A 164 0.79 9.48 12.26
CA GLY A 164 0.88 9.12 10.83
C GLY A 164 -0.09 8.05 10.34
N GLU A 165 -1.05 7.62 11.15
CA GLU A 165 -2.17 6.78 10.70
C GLU A 165 -3.25 7.63 10.01
N MET A 166 -3.84 7.08 8.95
CA MET A 166 -4.86 7.74 8.14
C MET A 166 -6.23 7.67 8.84
N GLN A 167 -6.82 8.81 9.12
CA GLN A 167 -8.20 8.91 9.59
C GLN A 167 -9.13 9.09 8.39
N ILE A 168 -10.27 8.39 8.38
CA ILE A 168 -11.36 8.63 7.44
C ILE A 168 -12.54 9.15 8.28
N PHE A 169 -13.18 10.25 7.89
CA PHE A 169 -14.36 10.75 8.61
C PHE A 169 -15.59 9.92 8.26
N ALA A 170 -16.16 9.24 9.25
CA ALA A 170 -17.31 8.36 9.09
C ALA A 170 -18.53 9.01 8.42
N LYS A 171 -18.76 10.30 8.68
CA LYS A 171 -19.94 11.05 8.21
C LYS A 171 -20.01 11.27 6.70
N GLU A 172 -18.89 11.26 5.99
CA GLU A 172 -18.88 11.43 4.52
C GLU A 172 -18.94 10.10 3.77
N LEU A 173 -18.53 9.02 4.41
CA LEU A 173 -18.57 7.66 3.85
C LEU A 173 -20.00 7.14 3.68
N ASP A 174 -20.87 7.39 4.66
CA ASP A 174 -22.23 6.83 4.73
C ASP A 174 -23.08 7.17 3.48
N LYS A 175 -22.94 8.38 2.94
CA LYS A 175 -23.79 8.86 1.82
C LYS A 175 -23.60 8.12 0.50
N ASN A 176 -22.47 7.43 0.30
CA ASN A 176 -22.14 6.74 -0.95
C ASN A 176 -22.15 5.21 -0.83
N LEU A 177 -22.53 4.67 0.33
CA LEU A 177 -22.64 3.24 0.57
C LEU A 177 -24.02 2.71 0.14
N SER A 178 -24.09 1.44 -0.27
CA SER A 178 -25.38 0.75 -0.43
C SER A 178 -26.11 0.72 0.91
N THR A 179 -27.44 0.63 0.91
CA THR A 179 -28.23 0.57 2.16
C THR A 179 -27.79 -0.56 3.10
N GLY A 180 -27.30 -1.68 2.54
CA GLY A 180 -26.72 -2.77 3.33
C GLY A 180 -25.39 -2.39 3.99
N ASN A 181 -24.52 -1.72 3.23
CA ASN A 181 -23.22 -1.26 3.70
C ASN A 181 -23.36 -0.13 4.73
N GLN A 182 -24.32 0.79 4.57
CA GLN A 182 -24.65 1.83 5.56
C GLN A 182 -25.04 1.22 6.91
N LYS A 183 -25.90 0.19 6.90
CA LYS A 183 -26.31 -0.50 8.14
C LYS A 183 -25.13 -1.18 8.84
N VAL A 184 -24.26 -1.87 8.09
CA VAL A 184 -23.04 -2.47 8.67
C VAL A 184 -22.09 -1.39 9.17
N PHE A 185 -21.88 -0.33 8.39
CA PHE A 185 -21.05 0.80 8.76
C PHE A 185 -21.51 1.44 10.08
N ASN A 186 -22.80 1.77 10.20
CA ASN A 186 -23.40 2.32 11.41
C ASN A 186 -23.33 1.35 12.60
N GLY A 187 -23.49 0.04 12.36
CA GLY A 187 -23.27 -0.98 13.39
C GLY A 187 -21.84 -0.99 13.91
N ILE A 188 -20.83 -0.87 13.02
CA ILE A 188 -19.42 -0.79 13.41
C ILE A 188 -19.14 0.47 14.23
N GLU A 189 -19.74 1.60 13.85
CA GLU A 189 -19.62 2.85 14.61
C GLU A 189 -20.21 2.73 16.01
N GLN A 190 -21.32 2.01 16.17
CA GLN A 190 -21.92 1.74 17.49
C GLN A 190 -21.07 0.82 18.36
N ILE A 191 -20.27 -0.09 17.77
CA ILE A 191 -19.31 -0.92 18.52
C ILE A 191 -18.23 -0.04 19.17
N GLY A 192 -17.81 1.03 18.50
CA GLY A 192 -16.81 1.97 19.03
C GLY A 192 -15.39 1.42 19.13
N LEU A 193 -15.12 0.22 18.59
CA LEU A 193 -13.80 -0.41 18.64
C LEU A 193 -13.04 -0.26 17.32
N LYS A 194 -11.73 0.02 17.41
CA LYS A 194 -10.86 0.08 16.23
C LYS A 194 -10.68 -1.28 15.56
N THR A 195 -10.63 -2.35 16.35
CA THR A 195 -10.58 -3.74 15.88
C THR A 195 -11.76 -4.48 16.52
N PHE A 196 -12.54 -5.17 15.70
CA PHE A 196 -13.76 -5.85 16.12
C PHE A 196 -13.88 -7.22 15.45
N THR A 197 -14.72 -8.07 16.02
CA THR A 197 -15.00 -9.41 15.53
C THR A 197 -16.34 -9.47 14.79
N THR A 198 -16.55 -10.53 14.01
CA THR A 198 -17.87 -10.80 13.41
C THR A 198 -18.96 -10.98 14.46
N GLN A 199 -18.61 -11.41 15.68
CA GLN A 199 -19.60 -11.59 16.75
C GLN A 199 -20.06 -10.25 17.30
N ASP A 200 -19.16 -9.27 17.42
CA ASP A 200 -19.50 -7.93 17.90
C ASP A 200 -20.57 -7.27 17.02
N ILE A 201 -20.46 -7.45 15.70
CA ILE A 201 -21.45 -6.88 14.78
C ILE A 201 -22.76 -7.68 14.69
N TYR A 202 -22.75 -8.98 15.02
CA TYR A 202 -23.97 -9.78 15.05
C TYR A 202 -24.94 -9.37 16.16
N GLN A 203 -24.49 -8.59 17.14
CA GLN A 203 -25.37 -7.96 18.12
C GLN A 203 -26.37 -6.98 17.46
N PHE A 204 -26.03 -6.43 16.29
CA PHE A 204 -26.88 -5.49 15.54
C PHE A 204 -27.73 -6.16 14.45
N LYS A 205 -27.83 -7.50 14.46
CA LYS A 205 -28.55 -8.27 13.44
C LYS A 205 -30.00 -7.83 13.24
N ASP A 206 -30.64 -7.30 14.28
CA ASP A 206 -32.04 -6.86 14.25
C ASP A 206 -32.24 -5.60 13.41
N GLN A 207 -31.18 -4.85 13.10
CA GLN A 207 -31.20 -3.72 12.17
C GLN A 207 -31.25 -4.15 10.69
N PHE A 208 -31.02 -5.44 10.41
CA PHE A 208 -31.00 -6.02 9.07
C PHE A 208 -32.29 -6.80 8.79
N SER A 209 -33.09 -6.31 7.85
CA SER A 209 -34.31 -6.97 7.38
C SER A 209 -33.98 -8.22 6.58
N GLY A 210 -34.50 -9.39 6.99
CA GLY A 210 -34.44 -10.63 6.20
C GLY A 210 -34.32 -11.90 7.03
N LYS A 211 -34.44 -13.07 6.37
CA LYS A 211 -34.37 -14.40 7.01
C LYS A 211 -32.94 -14.81 7.40
N THR A 212 -31.91 -14.16 6.86
CA THR A 212 -30.49 -14.51 7.08
C THR A 212 -29.58 -13.31 7.41
N PRO A 213 -29.84 -12.57 8.51
CA PRO A 213 -29.08 -11.35 8.86
C PRO A 213 -27.56 -11.55 8.90
N ASN A 214 -27.09 -12.65 9.49
CA ASN A 214 -25.65 -12.93 9.62
C ASN A 214 -24.95 -13.11 8.26
N ALA A 215 -25.64 -13.68 7.27
CA ALA A 215 -25.11 -13.83 5.91
C ALA A 215 -25.02 -12.47 5.21
N THR A 216 -26.07 -11.64 5.37
CA THR A 216 -26.09 -10.26 4.88
C THR A 216 -24.96 -9.44 5.48
N ILE A 217 -24.75 -9.51 6.81
CA ILE A 217 -23.67 -8.80 7.50
C ILE A 217 -22.30 -9.24 6.95
N ARG A 218 -22.06 -10.54 6.78
CA ARG A 218 -20.78 -11.03 6.23
C ARG A 218 -20.51 -10.52 4.82
N ARG A 219 -21.53 -10.50 3.96
CA ARG A 219 -21.40 -9.98 2.59
C ARG A 219 -21.01 -8.50 2.60
N ASN A 220 -21.71 -7.69 3.38
CA ASN A 220 -21.43 -6.26 3.48
C ASN A 220 -20.08 -5.98 4.17
N LEU A 221 -19.67 -6.75 5.18
CA LEU A 221 -18.30 -6.67 5.73
C LEU A 221 -17.23 -6.94 4.67
N GLN A 222 -17.48 -7.90 3.79
CA GLN A 222 -16.59 -8.20 2.68
C GLN A 222 -16.58 -7.05 1.67
N GLU A 223 -17.73 -6.50 1.30
CA GLU A 223 -17.81 -5.33 0.44
C GLU A 223 -17.08 -4.12 1.04
N LEU A 224 -17.29 -3.81 2.32
CA LEU A 224 -16.60 -2.74 3.05
C LEU A 224 -15.08 -2.95 3.09
N ARG A 225 -14.62 -4.20 3.21
CA ARG A 225 -13.20 -4.56 3.09
C ARG A 225 -12.68 -4.35 1.68
N ASP A 226 -13.43 -4.80 0.68
CA ASP A 226 -13.02 -4.77 -0.71
C ASP A 226 -12.94 -3.32 -1.21
N ILE A 227 -13.81 -2.44 -0.72
CA ILE A 227 -13.69 -0.99 -0.92
C ILE A 227 -12.68 -0.34 0.03
N GLY A 228 -11.95 -1.07 0.87
CA GLY A 228 -10.85 -0.52 1.67
C GLY A 228 -11.27 0.34 2.88
N LEU A 229 -12.46 0.15 3.43
CA LEU A 229 -12.85 0.69 4.73
C LEU A 229 -12.45 -0.24 5.89
N LEU A 230 -12.36 -1.54 5.61
CA LEU A 230 -11.94 -2.55 6.58
C LEU A 230 -10.67 -3.26 6.14
N GLU A 231 -9.80 -3.54 7.10
CA GLU A 231 -8.69 -4.49 6.96
C GLU A 231 -9.12 -5.85 7.55
N PHE A 232 -8.86 -6.93 6.81
CA PHE A 232 -9.01 -8.29 7.33
C PHE A 232 -7.76 -8.69 8.09
N VAL A 233 -7.86 -8.77 9.42
CA VAL A 233 -6.72 -9.09 10.30
C VAL A 233 -6.52 -10.60 10.35
N LYS A 234 -7.59 -11.34 10.64
CA LYS A 234 -7.63 -12.81 10.66
C LYS A 234 -9.09 -13.26 10.56
N LYS A 235 -9.32 -14.57 10.46
CA LYS A 235 -10.67 -15.14 10.34
C LYS A 235 -11.60 -14.59 11.42
N GLY A 236 -12.63 -13.86 10.98
CA GLY A 236 -13.64 -13.27 11.85
C GLY A 236 -13.22 -12.00 12.58
N VAL A 237 -12.06 -11.41 12.26
CA VAL A 237 -11.54 -10.19 12.91
C VAL A 237 -11.21 -9.14 11.85
N TYR A 238 -11.76 -7.96 12.04
CA TYR A 238 -11.65 -6.82 11.14
C TYR A 238 -11.11 -5.61 11.90
N ARG A 239 -10.39 -4.74 11.20
CA ARG A 239 -9.95 -3.44 11.71
C ARG A 239 -10.58 -2.34 10.89
N LYS A 240 -11.21 -1.36 11.54
CA LYS A 240 -11.70 -0.15 10.86
C LYS A 240 -10.52 0.70 10.46
N LEU A 241 -10.57 1.21 9.23
CA LEU A 241 -9.57 2.11 8.68
C LEU A 241 -10.02 3.57 8.75
N TRP A 242 -11.10 3.85 9.49
CA TRP A 242 -11.69 5.17 9.70
C TRP A 242 -11.78 5.52 11.19
N GLU A 243 -11.96 6.81 11.50
CA GLU A 243 -12.21 7.29 12.86
C GLU A 243 -13.66 7.67 13.09
#